data_AF-A0AAW5KP10-F1
#
_entry.id   AF-A0AAW5KP10-F1
#
_cell.length_a   1.000
_cell.length_b   1.000
_cell.length_c   1.000
_cell.angle_alpha   90.00
_cell.angle_beta   90.00
_cell.angle_gamma   90.00
#
_symmetry.space_group_name_H-M   'P 1'
#
loop_
_entity.id
_entity.type
_entity.pdbx_description
1 polymer ?
#
loop_
_entity_poly.entity_id
_entity_poly.type
_entity_poly.pdbx_seq_one_letter_code
_entity_poly.pdbx_strand_id
1 'polypeptide(L)'
;QRYPEGTRICLDSMDNDPRPIPPGTKGIVQFVDDAGTLHCKFDNGRTLGVIPDVDKFHKIAQEQSQIDKQTEENIECEEITETEDLEENEEMNMSM
;
A
#
# COMPACT_ATOMS: atom_id res chain seq x y z
N GLN A 1 7.06 19.59 0.46
CA GLN A 1 6.23 18.63 -0.30
C GLN A 1 4.78 19.14 -0.39
N ARG A 2 4.21 19.33 -1.59
CA ARG A 2 2.81 19.81 -1.76
C ARG A 2 1.78 18.66 -1.77
N TYR A 3 2.25 17.45 -2.03
CA TYR A 3 1.48 16.21 -2.08
C TYR A 3 2.34 15.09 -1.46
N PRO A 4 2.16 14.78 -0.17
CA PRO A 4 2.83 13.64 0.45
C PRO A 4 2.28 12.31 -0.07
N GLU A 5 3.05 11.23 0.10
CA GLU A 5 2.55 9.85 -0.06
C GLU A 5 1.28 9.65 0.77
N GLY A 6 0.34 8.86 0.23
CA GLY A 6 -0.98 8.65 0.83
C GLY A 6 -1.99 9.76 0.55
N THR A 7 -1.60 10.84 -0.16
CA THR A 7 -2.56 11.88 -0.54
C THR A 7 -3.57 11.32 -1.52
N ARG A 8 -4.87 11.49 -1.21
CA ARG A 8 -5.93 11.17 -2.14
C ARG A 8 -6.18 12.34 -3.10
N ILE A 9 -6.17 12.05 -4.39
CA ILE A 9 -6.44 12.98 -5.47
C ILE A 9 -7.61 12.49 -6.32
N CYS A 10 -8.26 13.42 -7.01
CA CYS A 10 -9.27 13.16 -8.01
C CYS A 10 -8.83 13.83 -9.31
N LEU A 11 -8.72 13.04 -10.38
CA LEU A 11 -8.32 13.54 -11.69
C LEU A 11 -9.52 14.19 -12.37
N ASP A 12 -9.41 15.46 -12.75
CA ASP A 12 -10.49 16.21 -13.41
C ASP A 12 -10.38 16.12 -14.93
N SER A 13 -9.16 16.15 -15.47
CA SER A 13 -8.92 16.02 -16.90
C SER A 13 -7.44 15.76 -17.16
N MET A 14 -7.15 15.11 -18.28
CA MET A 14 -5.81 14.76 -18.73
C MET A 14 -5.66 15.23 -20.17
N ASP A 15 -4.72 16.14 -20.41
CA ASP A 15 -4.45 16.63 -21.75
C ASP A 15 -3.50 15.67 -22.48
N ASN A 16 -3.84 15.32 -23.73
CA ASN A 16 -3.02 14.55 -24.67
C ASN A 16 -2.69 13.08 -24.32
N ASP A 17 -3.39 12.42 -23.39
CA ASP A 17 -3.18 10.97 -23.16
C ASP A 17 -3.91 10.12 -24.24
N PRO A 18 -3.24 9.16 -24.91
CA PRO A 18 -3.87 8.27 -25.90
C PRO A 18 -4.91 7.31 -25.31
N ARG A 19 -4.88 7.09 -23.99
CA ARG A 19 -5.84 6.28 -23.21
C ARG A 19 -6.17 7.03 -21.92
N PRO A 20 -6.94 8.12 -21.99
CA PRO A 20 -7.22 8.95 -20.83
C PRO A 20 -7.96 8.16 -19.76
N ILE A 21 -7.67 8.48 -18.50
CA ILE A 21 -8.47 8.03 -17.38
C ILE A 21 -9.74 8.89 -17.32
N PRO A 22 -10.93 8.31 -17.07
CA PRO A 22 -12.16 9.10 -16.96
C PRO A 22 -12.03 10.21 -15.91
N PRO A 23 -12.54 11.41 -16.20
CA PRO A 23 -12.59 12.49 -15.22
C PRO A 23 -13.43 12.07 -14.01
N GLY A 24 -13.04 12.50 -12.82
CA GLY A 24 -13.62 12.06 -11.54
C GLY A 24 -13.02 10.77 -10.98
N THR A 25 -12.03 10.15 -11.65
CA THR A 25 -11.36 8.97 -11.11
C THR A 25 -10.46 9.38 -9.95
N LYS A 26 -10.65 8.71 -8.81
CA LYS A 26 -9.88 8.95 -7.59
C LYS A 26 -8.65 8.05 -7.56
N GLY A 27 -7.57 8.55 -6.99
CA GLY A 27 -6.30 7.84 -6.89
C GLY A 27 -5.49 8.29 -5.68
N ILE A 28 -4.61 7.40 -5.20
CA ILE A 28 -3.71 7.66 -4.07
C ILE A 28 -2.31 7.91 -4.62
N VAL A 29 -1.66 8.99 -4.18
CA VAL A 29 -0.24 9.25 -4.43
C VAL A 29 0.60 8.21 -3.70
N GLN A 30 1.37 7.40 -4.42
CA GLN A 30 2.30 6.45 -3.83
C GLN A 30 3.65 7.10 -3.58
N PHE A 31 4.20 7.80 -4.57
CA PHE A 31 5.47 8.48 -4.42
C PHE A 31 5.59 9.63 -5.42
N VAL A 32 6.57 10.50 -5.19
CA VAL A 32 6.92 11.59 -6.09
C VAL A 32 8.33 11.33 -6.59
N ASP A 33 8.54 11.37 -7.90
CA ASP A 33 9.88 11.27 -8.47
C ASP A 33 10.68 12.57 -8.27
N ASP A 34 11.94 12.56 -8.67
CA ASP A 34 12.84 13.72 -8.62
C ASP A 34 12.48 14.81 -9.66
N ALA A 35 11.76 14.44 -10.72
CA ALA A 35 11.21 15.36 -11.71
C ALA A 35 9.95 16.12 -11.22
N GLY A 36 9.33 15.68 -10.11
CA GLY A 36 8.12 16.27 -9.55
C GLY A 36 6.81 15.64 -10.05
N THR A 37 6.87 14.52 -10.77
CA THR A 37 5.74 13.70 -11.18
C THR A 37 5.17 12.93 -10.00
N LEU A 38 3.85 12.99 -9.83
CA LEU A 38 3.13 12.27 -8.78
C LEU A 38 2.71 10.89 -9.30
N HIS A 39 3.36 9.84 -8.85
CA HIS A 39 2.96 8.48 -9.19
C HIS A 39 1.73 8.10 -8.37
N CYS A 40 0.58 8.01 -9.05
CA CYS A 40 -0.70 7.78 -8.42
C CYS A 40 -1.30 6.44 -8.85
N LYS A 41 -1.83 5.69 -7.89
CA LYS A 41 -2.64 4.49 -8.14
C LYS A 41 -4.11 4.86 -8.09
N PHE A 42 -4.79 4.75 -9.23
CA PHE A 42 -6.21 5.05 -9.38
C PHE A 42 -7.09 3.84 -9.05
N ASP A 43 -8.32 4.11 -8.62
CA ASP A 43 -9.30 3.09 -8.20
C ASP A 43 -9.70 2.13 -9.33
N ASN A 44 -9.53 2.57 -10.58
CA ASN A 44 -9.73 1.74 -11.77
C ASN A 44 -8.61 0.70 -11.97
N GLY A 45 -7.67 0.60 -11.03
CA GLY A 45 -6.53 -0.31 -11.07
C GLY A 45 -5.37 0.18 -11.94
N ARG A 46 -5.48 1.35 -12.58
CA ARG A 46 -4.39 1.94 -13.36
C ARG A 46 -3.45 2.72 -12.45
N THR A 47 -2.17 2.66 -12.76
CA THR A 47 -1.16 3.54 -12.18
C THR A 47 -0.72 4.53 -13.24
N LEU A 48 -0.67 5.81 -12.90
CA LEU A 48 -0.24 6.85 -13.82
C LEU A 48 0.48 7.97 -13.08
N GLY A 49 1.43 8.61 -13.75
CA GLY A 49 2.07 9.83 -13.29
C GLY A 49 1.17 11.04 -13.54
N VAL A 50 1.00 11.88 -12.53
CA VAL A 50 0.22 13.13 -12.60
C VAL A 50 1.16 14.31 -12.37
N ILE A 51 1.16 15.29 -13.26
CA ILE A 51 2.04 16.46 -13.18
C ILE A 51 1.20 17.70 -12.80
N PRO A 52 1.46 18.38 -11.67
CA PRO A 52 0.71 19.56 -11.22
C PRO A 52 0.56 20.68 -12.24
N ASP A 53 1.53 20.83 -13.16
CA ASP A 53 1.56 21.89 -14.16
C ASP A 53 0.95 21.49 -15.51
N VAL A 54 0.62 20.21 -15.70
CA VAL A 54 0.10 19.68 -16.98
C VAL A 54 -1.30 19.09 -16.79
N ASP A 55 -1.49 18.28 -15.75
CA ASP A 55 -2.73 17.59 -15.46
C ASP A 55 -3.65 18.41 -14.55
N LYS A 56 -4.96 18.29 -14.78
CA LYS A 56 -5.97 18.95 -13.95
C LYS A 56 -6.46 17.96 -12.91
N PHE A 57 -6.20 18.25 -11.64
CA PHE A 57 -6.66 17.44 -10.52
C PHE A 57 -6.82 18.28 -9.25
N HIS A 58 -7.57 17.74 -8.30
CA HIS A 58 -7.72 18.31 -6.98
C HIS A 58 -7.51 17.28 -5.88
N LYS A 59 -7.11 17.75 -4.70
CA LYS A 59 -6.99 16.91 -3.50
C LYS A 59 -8.37 16.68 -2.93
N ILE A 60 -8.65 15.44 -2.54
CA ILE A 60 -9.85 15.08 -1.81
C ILE A 60 -9.45 14.65 -0.41
N ALA A 61 -10.10 15.22 0.60
CA ALA A 61 -9.90 14.79 1.97
C ALA A 61 -10.50 13.40 2.13
N GLN A 62 -9.67 12.38 2.34
CA GLN A 62 -10.13 11.09 2.85
C GLN A 62 -9.88 11.05 4.34
N GLU A 63 -10.86 10.54 5.09
CA GLU A 63 -10.65 10.12 6.46
C GLU A 63 -9.55 9.04 6.46
N GLN A 64 -8.50 9.35 7.21
CA GLN A 64 -7.22 8.67 7.26
C GLN A 64 -7.38 7.16 7.53
N SER A 65 -7.34 6.34 6.49
CA SER A 65 -7.06 4.91 6.64
C SER A 65 -5.59 4.71 6.29
N GLN A 66 -4.76 4.77 7.32
CA GLN A 66 -3.34 4.42 7.27
C GLN A 66 -3.22 2.98 6.74
N ILE A 67 -2.77 2.82 5.50
CA ILE A 67 -2.20 1.55 5.03
C ILE A 67 -0.79 1.90 4.57
N ASP A 68 0.06 2.17 5.56
CA ASP A 68 1.50 2.23 5.39
C ASP A 68 2.04 0.79 5.31
N LYS A 69 2.71 0.49 4.20
CA LYS A 69 3.93 -0.36 4.10
C LYS A 69 3.83 -1.79 4.64
N GLN A 70 3.63 -2.77 3.75
CA GLN A 70 4.04 -4.18 3.97
C GLN A 70 4.01 -4.99 2.66
N THR A 71 4.91 -4.68 1.73
CA THR A 71 5.30 -5.57 0.60
C THR A 71 6.64 -5.00 0.13
N GLU A 72 7.76 -5.31 0.75
CA GLU A 72 8.59 -6.52 0.68
C GLU A 72 9.52 -6.38 1.90
N GLU A 73 9.49 -7.24 2.92
CA GLU A 73 10.35 -8.42 3.06
C GLU A 73 9.81 -9.17 4.29
N ASN A 74 9.05 -10.26 4.08
CA ASN A 74 8.91 -11.33 5.07
C ASN A 74 9.14 -12.63 4.30
N ILE A 75 10.40 -12.82 3.89
CA ILE A 75 10.92 -14.12 3.46
C ILE A 75 10.96 -14.98 4.72
N GLU A 76 10.13 -16.01 4.72
CA GLU A 76 10.31 -17.33 5.35
C GLU A 76 10.89 -17.34 6.79
N CYS A 77 10.00 -17.35 7.78
CA CYS A 77 10.29 -17.88 9.12
C CYS A 77 9.24 -18.92 9.48
N GLU A 78 9.08 -19.95 8.64
CA GLU A 78 8.48 -21.22 9.05
C GLU A 78 9.55 -22.32 8.89
N GLU A 79 10.67 -22.14 9.59
CA GLU A 79 11.64 -23.19 9.82
C GLU A 79 11.21 -23.96 11.08
N ILE A 80 10.56 -25.11 10.83
CA ILE A 80 10.51 -26.34 11.63
C ILE A 80 10.44 -26.20 13.16
N THR A 81 9.25 -26.36 13.74
CA THR A 81 9.15 -26.98 15.07
C THR A 81 9.09 -28.48 14.84
N GLU A 82 10.26 -29.12 14.84
CA GLU A 82 10.40 -30.57 14.87
C GLU A 82 9.59 -31.13 16.05
N THR A 83 8.66 -32.01 15.71
CA THR A 83 7.98 -32.91 16.63
C THR A 83 8.98 -33.95 17.12
N GLU A 84 9.31 -33.97 18.41
CA GLU A 84 9.75 -35.19 19.08
C GLU A 84 8.74 -35.54 20.17
N ASP A 85 7.93 -36.52 19.78
CA ASP A 85 7.03 -37.33 20.57
C ASP A 85 7.82 -38.21 21.55
N LEU A 86 7.25 -38.36 22.76
CA LEU A 86 7.46 -39.46 23.75
C LEU A 86 8.83 -39.42 24.48
N GLU A 87 8.95 -39.74 25.77
CA GLU A 87 8.42 -40.89 26.51
C GLU A 87 8.34 -40.61 28.02
N GLU A 88 7.37 -41.28 28.66
CA GLU A 88 7.49 -42.00 29.95
C GLU A 88 7.88 -41.22 31.23
N ASN A 89 6.92 -41.05 32.14
CA ASN A 89 6.65 -41.89 33.32
C ASN A 89 7.65 -41.62 34.47
N GLU A 90 7.11 -41.22 35.63
CA GLU A 90 7.59 -41.46 37.02
C GLU A 90 6.54 -40.76 37.91
N GLU A 91 5.42 -41.41 38.19
CA GLU A 91 5.18 -42.12 39.46
C GLU A 91 5.46 -41.31 40.74
N MET A 92 4.37 -41.11 41.49
CA MET A 92 4.28 -41.34 42.93
C MET A 92 5.11 -40.46 43.90
N ASN A 93 4.44 -39.49 44.54
CA ASN A 93 4.35 -39.39 46.02
C ASN A 93 3.43 -38.23 46.51
N MET A 94 2.11 -38.36 46.39
CA MET A 94 1.22 -37.61 47.29
C MET A 94 1.22 -38.34 48.64
N SER A 95 2.15 -38.02 49.54
CA SER A 95 2.14 -38.49 50.93
C SER A 95 2.08 -37.32 51.93
N MET A 96 1.17 -37.50 52.89
CA MET A 96 0.91 -36.80 54.16
C MET A 96 0.13 -35.49 54.12
#